data_AF-A0A368G5Y8-F1
#
_entry.id   AF-A0A368G5Y8-F1
#
_cell.length_a   1.000
_cell.length_b   1.000
_cell.length_c   1.000
_cell.angle_alpha   90.00
_cell.angle_beta   90.00
_cell.angle_gamma   90.00
#
_symmetry.space_group_name_H-M   'P 1'
#
loop_
_entity.id
_entity.type
_entity.pdbx_description
1 polymer ?
#
loop_
_entity_poly.entity_id
_entity_poly.type
_entity_poly.pdbx_seq_one_letter_code
_entity_poly.pdbx_strand_id
1 'polypeptide(L)'
;MNWYFTPYSVSQCSKLHQSKLPCISLDVGAARSVDSLTCCDNPVVDNCCSTLATILNEIAEIRVDAAEKYFPSLLLYESCDSEVQDQCQPLRNMTEFFPFLLELSHFLSRVSLLFRNLLFQIRSFHGLEKSALPGASERKLFRAWSGLGELLALLLQTDKIIESRPAIRNDWNSYCRWAIVHLF
;
A
#
# COMPACT_ATOMS: atom_id res chain seq x y z
N MET A 1 12.98 5.88 -15.14
CA MET A 1 11.86 5.24 -14.40
C MET A 1 10.86 4.74 -15.43
N ASN A 2 10.96 3.46 -15.80
CA ASN A 2 10.09 2.85 -16.80
C ASN A 2 8.77 2.41 -16.16
N TRP A 3 7.74 3.23 -16.33
CA TRP A 3 6.36 2.82 -16.12
C TRP A 3 5.91 1.99 -17.33
N TYR A 4 6.24 0.70 -17.35
CA TYR A 4 5.66 -0.23 -18.33
C TYR A 4 4.22 -0.56 -17.94
N PHE A 5 3.28 0.24 -18.43
CA PHE A 5 1.91 -0.21 -18.64
C PHE A 5 1.94 -1.29 -19.74
N THR A 6 1.63 -2.53 -19.38
CA THR A 6 1.12 -3.51 -20.34
C THR A 6 -0.26 -3.97 -19.86
N PRO A 7 -1.24 -4.13 -20.77
CA PRO A 7 -2.59 -4.49 -20.40
C PRO A 7 -2.71 -6.01 -20.34
N TYR A 8 -2.90 -6.57 -19.16
CA TYR A 8 -3.49 -7.92 -19.05
C TYR A 8 -4.91 -7.81 -18.52
N SER A 9 -5.82 -7.95 -19.49
CA SER A 9 -7.20 -8.36 -19.30
C SER A 9 -7.29 -9.54 -18.34
N VAL A 10 -8.04 -9.37 -17.25
CA VAL A 10 -8.83 -10.45 -16.67
C VAL A 10 -10.24 -9.90 -16.43
N SER A 11 -10.98 -9.80 -17.52
CA SER A 11 -12.44 -9.92 -17.46
C SER A 11 -12.77 -11.36 -17.06
N GLN A 12 -13.34 -11.52 -15.86
CA GLN A 12 -14.43 -12.43 -15.50
C GLN A 12 -14.37 -12.78 -14.01
N CYS A 13 -15.23 -12.13 -13.23
CA CYS A 13 -15.93 -12.76 -12.10
C CYS A 13 -17.08 -11.84 -11.68
N SER A 14 -18.13 -11.82 -12.50
CA SER A 14 -19.44 -11.31 -12.11
C SER A 14 -20.35 -12.50 -11.87
N LYS A 15 -21.04 -12.46 -10.73
CA LYS A 15 -22.11 -13.37 -10.23
C LYS A 15 -21.63 -14.54 -9.36
N LEU A 16 -21.64 -14.32 -8.06
CA LEU A 16 -22.24 -15.28 -7.13
C LEU A 16 -22.87 -14.59 -5.92
N HIS A 17 -24.19 -14.54 -5.98
CA HIS A 17 -25.15 -14.74 -4.91
C HIS A 17 -25.07 -13.91 -3.61
N GLN A 18 -26.13 -13.12 -3.44
CA GLN A 18 -26.66 -12.65 -2.16
C GLN A 18 -26.64 -13.76 -1.11
N SER A 19 -25.96 -13.52 0.00
CA SER A 19 -26.34 -14.07 1.29
C SER A 19 -25.95 -13.09 2.40
N LYS A 20 -26.86 -12.94 3.36
CA LYS A 20 -26.84 -12.01 4.49
C LYS A 20 -25.50 -12.03 5.22
N LEU A 21 -24.84 -10.87 5.29
CA LEU A 21 -23.75 -10.61 6.24
C LEU A 21 -24.33 -10.45 7.65
N PRO A 22 -23.93 -11.24 8.65
CA PRO A 22 -24.09 -10.83 10.03
C PRO A 22 -23.04 -9.75 10.32
N CYS A 23 -23.50 -8.57 10.71
CA CYS A 23 -22.65 -7.52 11.28
C CYS A 23 -22.00 -8.04 12.57
N ILE A 24 -20.78 -8.58 12.45
CA ILE A 24 -19.94 -8.84 13.60
C ILE A 24 -19.29 -7.51 13.94
N SER A 25 -19.78 -6.85 15.01
CA SER A 25 -19.08 -5.73 15.62
C SER A 25 -17.72 -6.25 16.12
N LEU A 26 -16.65 -5.92 15.40
CA LEU A 26 -15.31 -6.09 15.94
C LEU A 26 -15.09 -4.96 16.93
N ASP A 27 -15.17 -5.35 18.20
CA ASP A 27 -14.86 -4.55 19.37
C ASP A 27 -13.51 -3.81 19.19
N VAL A 28 -13.58 -2.51 18.93
CA VAL A 28 -12.45 -1.56 18.87
C VAL A 28 -12.02 -1.25 20.32
N GLY A 29 -11.73 -2.30 21.08
CA GLY A 29 -11.57 -2.24 22.53
C GLY A 29 -10.53 -3.20 23.10
N ALA A 30 -9.94 -4.10 22.30
CA ALA A 30 -8.85 -4.96 22.75
C ALA A 30 -7.51 -4.21 22.72
N ALA A 31 -7.41 -3.18 23.54
CA ALA A 31 -6.12 -2.60 23.91
C ALA A 31 -5.27 -3.69 24.59
N ARG A 32 -4.06 -3.86 24.04
CA ARG A 32 -2.83 -4.17 24.78
C ARG A 32 -2.74 -5.56 25.41
N SER A 33 -2.08 -6.45 24.68
CA SER A 33 -0.81 -7.00 25.19
C SER A 33 -0.07 -7.65 24.02
N VAL A 34 1.12 -7.14 23.73
CA VAL A 34 2.11 -7.76 22.84
C VAL A 34 2.83 -8.88 23.59
N ASP A 35 2.64 -8.96 24.92
CA ASP A 35 3.37 -9.84 25.84
C ASP A 35 2.98 -11.31 25.69
N SER A 36 1.78 -11.61 25.16
CA SER A 36 1.37 -12.98 24.89
C SER A 36 2.10 -13.62 23.69
N LEU A 37 2.95 -12.86 22.98
CA LEU A 37 3.78 -13.35 21.87
C LEU A 37 5.29 -13.45 22.21
N THR A 38 5.74 -12.94 23.37
CA THR A 38 7.16 -12.71 23.69
C THR A 38 7.74 -13.61 24.79
N CYS A 39 7.12 -14.75 25.06
CA CYS A 39 7.74 -15.78 25.89
C CYS A 39 7.54 -17.14 25.23
N CYS A 40 8.34 -17.44 24.22
CA CYS A 40 8.71 -18.81 23.95
C CYS A 40 10.17 -18.93 24.39
N ASP A 41 10.54 -19.92 25.21
CA ASP A 41 11.93 -20.13 25.68
C ASP A 41 12.93 -20.48 24.54
N ASN A 42 12.62 -20.10 23.28
CA ASN A 42 13.45 -20.21 22.10
C ASN A 42 13.77 -18.81 21.53
N PRO A 43 15.04 -18.37 21.58
CA PRO A 43 15.45 -17.03 21.13
C PRO A 43 15.21 -16.78 19.63
N VAL A 44 15.13 -17.83 18.81
CA VAL A 44 14.84 -17.72 17.37
C VAL A 44 13.39 -17.32 17.13
N VAL A 45 12.48 -17.86 17.95
CA VAL A 45 11.04 -17.58 17.86
C VAL A 45 10.75 -16.18 18.37
N ASP A 46 11.32 -15.81 19.51
CA ASP A 46 11.14 -14.47 20.07
C ASP A 46 11.67 -13.39 19.12
N ASN A 47 12.79 -13.65 18.43
CA ASN A 47 13.30 -12.74 17.41
C ASN A 47 12.36 -12.63 16.19
N CYS A 48 11.76 -13.74 15.74
CA CYS A 48 10.76 -13.71 14.66
C CYS A 48 9.50 -12.94 15.08
N CYS A 49 8.98 -13.18 16.29
CA CYS A 49 7.82 -12.49 16.84
C CYS A 49 8.09 -10.98 17.00
N SER A 50 9.28 -10.61 17.50
CA SER A 50 9.72 -9.23 17.62
C SER A 50 9.81 -8.55 16.25
N THR A 51 10.43 -9.20 15.26
CA THR A 51 10.53 -8.67 13.89
C THR A 51 9.15 -8.48 13.26
N LEU A 52 8.24 -9.43 13.42
CA LEU A 52 6.85 -9.31 12.96
C LEU A 52 6.14 -8.14 13.65
N ALA A 53 6.31 -7.97 14.96
CA ALA A 53 5.72 -6.85 15.69
C ALA A 53 6.24 -5.49 15.19
N THR A 54 7.55 -5.37 14.94
CA THR A 54 8.15 -4.16 14.35
C THR A 54 7.56 -3.84 12.99
N ILE A 55 7.47 -4.83 12.10
CA ILE A 55 6.88 -4.65 10.77
C ILE A 55 5.40 -4.23 10.88
N LEU A 56 4.63 -4.85 11.76
CA LEU A 56 3.21 -4.51 11.95
C LEU A 56 3.02 -3.09 12.49
N ASN A 57 3.89 -2.62 13.38
CA ASN A 57 3.87 -1.24 13.85
C ASN A 57 4.19 -0.27 12.71
N GLU A 58 5.18 -0.57 11.88
CA GLU A 58 5.53 0.26 10.72
C GLU A 58 4.38 0.34 9.70
N ILE A 59 3.62 -0.75 9.51
CA ILE A 59 2.42 -0.76 8.67
C ILE A 59 1.35 0.20 9.23
N ALA A 60 1.17 0.22 10.56
CA ALA A 60 0.23 1.13 11.19
C ALA A 60 0.62 2.61 10.95
N GLU A 61 1.91 2.94 11.03
CA GLU A 61 2.42 4.30 10.73
C GLU A 61 2.20 4.67 9.26
N ILE A 62 2.57 3.80 8.33
CA ILE A 62 2.38 4.02 6.89
C ILE A 62 0.92 4.26 6.51
N ARG A 63 -0.01 3.61 7.21
CA ARG A 63 -1.44 3.83 6.99
C ARG A 63 -1.89 5.23 7.40
N VAL A 64 -1.35 5.74 8.50
CA VAL A 64 -1.61 7.12 8.94
C VAL A 64 -1.04 8.08 7.90
N ASP A 65 0.21 7.89 7.49
CA ASP A 65 0.85 8.71 6.44
C ASP A 65 0.02 8.72 5.14
N ALA A 66 -0.48 7.56 4.71
CA ALA A 66 -1.33 7.46 3.52
C ALA A 66 -2.59 8.30 3.65
N ALA A 67 -3.31 8.15 4.78
CA ALA A 67 -4.60 8.79 5.01
C ALA A 67 -4.47 10.31 5.21
N GLU A 68 -3.39 10.77 5.84
CA GLU A 68 -3.22 12.18 6.22
C GLU A 68 -2.46 13.00 5.18
N LYS A 69 -1.49 12.38 4.49
CA LYS A 69 -0.59 13.10 3.56
C LYS A 69 -0.89 12.78 2.10
N TYR A 70 -0.85 11.51 1.73
CA TYR A 70 -0.80 11.14 0.31
C TYR A 70 -2.18 11.12 -0.37
N PHE A 71 -3.18 10.49 0.26
CA PHE A 71 -4.53 10.42 -0.33
C PHE A 71 -5.19 11.80 -0.45
N PRO A 72 -5.14 12.69 0.56
CA PRO A 72 -5.71 14.03 0.41
C PRO A 72 -5.04 14.82 -0.71
N SER A 73 -3.70 14.80 -0.78
CA SER A 73 -2.94 15.52 -1.82
C SER A 73 -3.27 15.01 -3.24
N LEU A 74 -3.46 13.70 -3.42
CA LEU A 74 -3.92 13.14 -4.69
C LEU A 74 -5.38 13.52 -5.02
N LEU A 75 -6.26 13.55 -4.02
CA LEU A 75 -7.67 13.89 -4.19
C LEU A 75 -7.90 15.39 -4.43
N LEU A 76 -7.03 16.25 -3.91
CA LEU A 76 -7.12 17.70 -4.05
C LEU A 76 -6.40 18.22 -5.30
N TYR A 77 -5.72 17.35 -6.06
CA TYR A 77 -5.17 17.75 -7.34
C TYR A 77 -6.28 18.15 -8.30
N GLU A 78 -6.26 19.41 -8.71
CA GLU A 78 -7.13 19.99 -9.72
C GLU A 78 -6.26 20.62 -10.80
N SER A 79 -6.63 20.38 -12.07
CA SER A 79 -6.02 21.12 -13.16
C SER A 79 -6.71 22.49 -13.24
N CYS A 80 -5.94 23.56 -13.17
CA CYS A 80 -6.47 24.90 -13.37
C CYS A 80 -6.89 25.09 -14.83
N ASP A 81 -8.16 24.83 -15.13
CA ASP A 81 -8.81 25.18 -16.39
C ASP A 81 -9.03 26.71 -16.41
N SER A 82 -7.94 27.45 -16.63
CA SER A 82 -8.01 28.88 -16.88
C SER A 82 -8.67 29.07 -18.25
N GLU A 83 -9.73 29.89 -18.36
CA GLU A 83 -10.41 30.20 -19.63
C GLU A 83 -9.48 30.87 -20.67
N VAL A 84 -8.28 31.28 -20.24
CA VAL A 84 -7.20 31.74 -21.11
C VAL A 84 -6.37 30.53 -21.53
N GLN A 85 -6.31 30.25 -22.84
CA GLN A 85 -5.50 29.20 -23.48
C GLN A 85 -3.98 29.39 -23.24
N ASP A 86 -3.52 29.25 -22.00
CA ASP A 86 -2.09 29.05 -21.73
C ASP A 86 -1.78 27.56 -21.93
N GLN A 87 -1.23 27.23 -23.10
CA GLN A 87 -0.80 25.86 -23.43
C GLN A 87 0.27 25.32 -22.47
N CYS A 88 0.93 26.20 -21.70
CA CYS A 88 1.92 25.82 -20.69
C CYS A 88 1.32 25.54 -19.31
N GLN A 89 0.03 25.79 -19.07
CA GLN A 89 -0.58 25.61 -17.75
C GLN A 89 -0.51 24.16 -17.24
N PRO A 90 -0.80 23.12 -18.06
CA PRO A 90 -0.62 21.73 -17.63
C PRO A 90 0.84 21.40 -17.28
N LEU A 91 1.79 22.02 -17.98
CA LEU A 91 3.23 21.83 -17.73
C LEU A 91 3.62 22.42 -16.37
N ARG A 92 3.12 23.62 -16.03
CA ARG A 92 3.35 24.27 -14.74
C ARG A 92 2.72 23.48 -13.60
N ASN A 93 1.44 23.13 -13.72
CA ASN A 93 0.72 22.32 -12.72
C ASN A 93 1.46 21.01 -12.43
N MET A 94 1.93 20.31 -13.47
CA MET A 94 2.70 19.08 -13.28
C MET A 94 4.09 19.30 -12.71
N THR A 95 4.78 20.37 -13.09
CA THR A 95 6.11 20.66 -12.55
C THR A 95 6.04 20.97 -11.06
N GLU A 96 5.00 21.68 -10.62
CA GLU A 96 4.75 21.96 -9.20
C GLU A 96 4.30 20.72 -8.43
N PHE A 97 3.55 19.82 -9.07
CA PHE A 97 3.10 18.56 -8.48
C PHE A 97 4.15 17.44 -8.51
N PHE A 98 5.20 17.59 -9.33
CA PHE A 98 6.22 16.58 -9.53
C PHE A 98 6.97 16.16 -8.26
N PRO A 99 7.40 17.07 -7.35
CA PRO A 99 8.02 16.68 -6.09
C PRO A 99 7.12 15.76 -5.25
N PHE A 100 5.82 16.04 -5.22
CA PHE A 100 4.85 15.18 -4.54
C PHE A 100 4.77 13.80 -5.19
N LEU A 101 4.72 13.71 -6.53
CA LEU A 101 4.71 12.42 -7.24
C LEU A 101 5.98 11.59 -6.98
N LEU A 102 7.13 12.25 -6.84
CA LEU A 102 8.38 11.59 -6.48
C LEU A 102 8.33 11.06 -5.04
N GLU A 103 7.86 11.86 -4.09
CA GLU A 103 7.65 11.42 -2.71
C GLU A 103 6.67 10.25 -2.62
N LEU A 104 5.56 10.31 -3.36
CA LEU A 104 4.58 9.24 -3.45
C LEU A 104 5.21 7.95 -4.01
N SER A 105 6.06 8.05 -5.04
CA SER A 105 6.78 6.90 -5.61
C SER A 105 7.71 6.24 -4.58
N HIS A 106 8.44 7.04 -3.80
CA HIS A 106 9.28 6.53 -2.71
C HIS A 106 8.43 5.87 -1.60
N PHE A 107 7.30 6.48 -1.25
CA PHE A 107 6.35 5.92 -0.30
C PHE A 107 5.82 4.55 -0.77
N LEU A 108 5.35 4.44 -2.02
CA LEU A 108 4.86 3.16 -2.58
C LEU A 108 5.97 2.10 -2.69
N SER A 109 7.21 2.52 -2.91
CA SER A 109 8.38 1.64 -2.85
C SER A 109 8.61 1.09 -1.44
N ARG A 110 8.44 1.92 -0.41
CA ARG A 110 8.50 1.50 1.01
C ARG A 110 7.37 0.52 1.35
N VAL A 111 6.13 0.80 0.92
CA VAL A 111 4.98 -0.12 1.08
C VAL A 111 5.28 -1.48 0.45
N SER A 112 5.82 -1.49 -0.77
CA SER A 112 6.19 -2.72 -1.49
C SER A 112 7.31 -3.50 -0.79
N LEU A 113 8.29 -2.81 -0.21
CA LEU A 113 9.35 -3.44 0.57
C LEU A 113 8.80 -4.10 1.83
N LEU A 114 7.93 -3.41 2.57
CA LEU A 114 7.29 -3.97 3.76
C LEU A 114 6.41 -5.17 3.44
N PHE A 115 5.69 -5.13 2.33
CA PHE A 115 4.89 -6.27 1.87
C PHE A 115 5.78 -7.51 1.67
N ARG A 116 6.92 -7.34 0.98
CA ARG A 116 7.89 -8.41 0.77
C ARG A 116 8.50 -8.90 2.09
N ASN A 117 8.91 -7.97 2.96
CA ASN A 117 9.51 -8.30 4.25
C ASN A 117 8.52 -9.11 5.11
N LEU A 118 7.26 -8.67 5.19
CA LEU A 118 6.23 -9.38 5.94
C LEU A 118 5.96 -10.77 5.37
N LEU A 119 5.89 -10.90 4.04
CA LEU A 119 5.72 -12.19 3.38
C LEU A 119 6.90 -13.13 3.65
N PHE A 120 8.13 -12.62 3.64
CA PHE A 120 9.31 -13.40 4.01
C PHE A 120 9.29 -13.82 5.47
N GLN A 121 8.89 -12.95 6.40
CA GLN A 121 8.78 -13.31 7.82
C GLN A 121 7.72 -14.38 8.06
N ILE A 122 6.56 -14.28 7.41
CA ILE A 122 5.51 -15.31 7.46
C ILE A 122 6.04 -16.65 6.92
N ARG A 123 6.74 -16.62 5.76
CA ARG A 123 7.35 -17.82 5.18
C ARG A 123 8.39 -18.43 6.13
N SER A 124 9.27 -17.61 6.69
CA SER A 124 10.30 -18.05 7.65
C SER A 124 9.68 -18.68 8.88
N PHE A 125 8.60 -18.08 9.41
CA PHE A 125 7.88 -18.62 10.56
C PHE A 125 7.26 -19.99 10.27
N HIS A 126 6.66 -20.18 9.09
CA HIS A 126 6.13 -21.48 8.66
C HIS A 126 7.22 -22.52 8.34
N GLY A 127 8.44 -22.08 8.05
CA GLY A 127 9.60 -22.93 7.80
C GLY A 127 10.35 -23.36 9.06
N LEU A 128 9.95 -22.90 10.25
CA LEU A 128 10.57 -23.32 11.51
C LEU A 128 10.29 -24.82 11.74
N GLU A 129 11.33 -25.57 12.06
CA GLU A 129 11.18 -26.99 12.41
C GLU A 129 10.30 -27.16 13.65
N LYS A 130 9.52 -28.25 13.69
CA LYS A 130 8.65 -28.60 14.83
C LYS A 130 9.41 -28.74 16.15
N SER A 131 10.71 -28.98 16.09
CA SER A 131 11.66 -29.04 17.21
C SER A 131 11.91 -27.67 17.85
N ALA A 132 11.92 -26.60 17.05
CA ALA A 132 12.20 -25.23 17.51
C ALA A 132 10.99 -24.61 18.22
N LEU A 133 9.77 -24.95 17.79
CA LEU A 133 8.55 -24.52 18.44
C LEU A 133 7.41 -25.51 18.17
N PRO A 134 7.12 -26.42 19.13
CA PRO A 134 5.97 -27.31 19.04
C PRO A 134 4.69 -26.47 18.85
N GLY A 135 3.93 -26.73 17.79
CA GLY A 135 2.70 -26.00 17.47
C GLY A 135 2.90 -24.64 16.78
N ALA A 136 4.12 -24.26 16.35
CA ALA A 136 4.35 -23.04 15.57
C ALA A 136 3.48 -22.97 14.32
N SER A 137 3.41 -24.08 13.59
CA SER A 137 2.59 -24.21 12.38
C SER A 137 1.08 -24.07 12.64
N GLU A 138 0.64 -24.25 13.89
CA GLU A 138 -0.76 -24.16 14.30
C GLU A 138 -1.11 -22.75 14.83
N ARG A 139 -0.10 -21.91 15.14
CA ARG A 139 -0.31 -20.53 15.56
C ARG A 139 -0.81 -19.71 14.38
N LYS A 140 -2.03 -19.19 14.51
CA LYS A 140 -2.66 -18.33 13.50
C LYS A 140 -1.94 -16.98 13.46
N LEU A 141 -1.11 -16.76 12.44
CA LEU A 141 -0.50 -15.46 12.13
C LEU A 141 -1.52 -14.44 11.58
N PHE A 142 -2.73 -14.40 12.14
CA PHE A 142 -3.84 -13.61 11.60
C PHE A 142 -3.48 -12.14 11.47
N ARG A 143 -2.77 -11.57 12.46
CA ARG A 143 -2.30 -10.17 12.39
C ARG A 143 -1.31 -9.92 11.25
N ALA A 144 -0.39 -10.86 10.99
CA ALA A 144 0.55 -10.74 9.88
C ALA A 144 -0.16 -10.82 8.52
N TRP A 145 -1.13 -11.73 8.37
CA TRP A 145 -1.97 -11.79 7.17
C TRP A 145 -2.84 -10.55 6.99
N SER A 146 -3.40 -10.00 8.08
CA SER A 146 -4.12 -8.73 8.07
C SER A 146 -3.22 -7.58 7.61
N GLY A 147 -1.98 -7.52 8.11
CA GLY A 147 -0.99 -6.52 7.68
C GLY A 147 -0.68 -6.58 6.18
N LEU A 148 -0.58 -7.77 5.59
CA LEU A 148 -0.46 -7.92 4.13
C LEU A 148 -1.69 -7.37 3.39
N GLY A 149 -2.88 -7.67 3.90
CA GLY A 149 -4.14 -7.14 3.36
C GLY A 149 -4.19 -5.61 3.42
N GLU A 150 -3.74 -5.01 4.53
CA GLU A 150 -3.65 -3.56 4.70
C GLU A 150 -2.71 -2.91 3.68
N LEU A 151 -1.52 -3.48 3.48
CA LEU A 151 -0.56 -2.99 2.48
C LEU A 151 -1.12 -3.09 1.05
N LEU A 152 -1.78 -4.20 0.70
CA LEU A 152 -2.45 -4.34 -0.61
C LEU A 152 -3.59 -3.33 -0.78
N ALA A 153 -4.36 -3.10 0.29
CA ALA A 153 -5.43 -2.12 0.26
C ALA A 153 -4.90 -0.70 0.01
N LEU A 154 -3.74 -0.33 0.57
CA LEU A 154 -3.09 0.96 0.31
C LEU A 154 -2.68 1.12 -1.16
N LEU A 155 -2.05 0.09 -1.74
CA LEU A 155 -1.66 0.09 -3.16
C LEU A 155 -2.90 0.25 -4.05
N LEU A 156 -3.93 -0.58 -3.81
CA LEU A 156 -5.17 -0.54 -4.58
C LEU A 156 -5.93 0.78 -4.45
N GLN A 157 -5.97 1.36 -3.24
CA GLN A 157 -6.59 2.66 -3.02
C GLN A 157 -5.85 3.76 -3.78
N THR A 158 -4.51 3.73 -3.77
CA THR A 158 -3.70 4.69 -4.52
C THR A 158 -4.01 4.61 -6.02
N ASP A 159 -4.01 3.40 -6.57
CA ASP A 159 -4.34 3.16 -7.98
C ASP A 159 -5.74 3.70 -8.33
N LYS A 160 -6.74 3.40 -7.50
CA LYS A 160 -8.12 3.87 -7.69
C LYS A 160 -8.23 5.39 -7.63
N ILE A 161 -7.53 6.05 -6.71
CA ILE A 161 -7.54 7.51 -6.62
C ILE A 161 -6.96 8.10 -7.90
N ILE A 162 -5.80 7.62 -8.35
CA ILE A 162 -5.16 8.09 -9.59
C ILE A 162 -6.05 7.84 -10.81
N GLU A 163 -6.64 6.65 -10.94
CA GLU A 163 -7.53 6.28 -12.04
C GLU A 163 -8.80 7.15 -12.07
N SER A 164 -9.35 7.49 -10.90
CA SER A 164 -10.53 8.34 -10.79
C SER A 164 -10.30 9.81 -11.17
N ARG A 165 -9.03 10.23 -11.32
CA ARG A 165 -8.65 11.64 -11.51
C ARG A 165 -8.06 11.85 -12.91
N PRO A 166 -8.89 12.15 -13.92
CA PRO A 166 -8.41 12.39 -15.28
C PRO A 166 -7.49 13.60 -15.39
N ALA A 167 -7.63 14.60 -14.52
CA ALA A 167 -6.76 15.79 -14.49
C ALA A 167 -5.28 15.43 -14.35
N ILE A 168 -4.92 14.60 -13.35
CA ILE A 168 -3.55 14.14 -13.13
C ILE A 168 -3.04 13.43 -14.38
N ARG A 169 -3.84 12.53 -14.95
CA ARG A 169 -3.44 11.77 -16.14
C ARG A 169 -3.24 12.65 -17.36
N ASN A 170 -4.13 13.62 -17.57
CA ASN A 170 -4.08 14.52 -18.73
C ASN A 170 -2.87 15.45 -18.65
N ASP A 171 -2.62 16.06 -17.50
CA ASP A 171 -1.50 16.97 -17.31
C ASP A 171 -0.18 16.21 -17.41
N TRP A 172 -0.11 14.98 -16.86
CA TRP A 172 1.06 14.12 -16.97
C TRP A 172 1.35 13.75 -18.43
N ASN A 173 0.33 13.35 -19.19
CA ASN A 173 0.49 13.04 -20.62
C ASN A 173 0.94 14.25 -21.44
N SER A 174 0.45 15.44 -21.11
CA SER A 174 0.88 16.69 -21.75
C SER A 174 2.33 17.02 -21.40
N TYR A 175 2.71 16.86 -20.13
CA TYR A 175 4.10 17.01 -19.66
C TYR A 175 5.04 16.03 -20.38
N CYS A 176 4.71 14.74 -20.44
CA CYS A 176 5.52 13.74 -21.13
C CYS A 176 5.68 14.02 -22.62
N ARG A 177 4.60 14.44 -23.31
CA ARG A 177 4.69 14.83 -24.73
C ARG A 177 5.63 16.00 -24.94
N TRP A 178 5.53 17.02 -24.09
CA TRP A 178 6.43 18.17 -24.16
C TRP A 178 7.88 17.77 -23.92
N ALA A 179 8.14 16.98 -22.87
CA ALA A 179 9.47 16.50 -22.51
C ALA A 179 10.10 15.67 -23.62
N ILE A 180 9.33 14.77 -24.26
CA ILE A 180 9.82 13.97 -25.38
C ILE A 180 10.21 14.85 -26.58
N VAL A 181 9.41 15.87 -26.91
CA VAL A 181 9.66 16.73 -28.08
C VAL A 181 10.85 17.68 -27.91
N HIS A 182 11.19 18.04 -26.66
CA HIS A 182 12.22 19.07 -26.39
C HIS A 182 13.52 18.52 -25.78
N LEU A 183 13.53 17.27 -25.29
CA LEU A 183 14.72 16.65 -24.70
C LEU A 183 15.33 15.55 -25.58
N PHE A 184 14.68 15.16 -26.68
CA PHE A 184 15.16 14.21 -27.68
C PHE A 184 15.05 14.80 -29.09
#